data_AF-A0A9P1HAA6-F1
#
_entry.id   AF-A0A9P1HAA6-F1
#
_cell.length_a   1.000
_cell.length_b   1.000
_cell.length_c   1.000
_cell.angle_alpha   90.00
_cell.angle_beta   90.00
_cell.angle_gamma   90.00
#
_symmetry.space_group_name_H-M   'P 1'
#
loop_
_entity.id
_entity.type
_entity.pdbx_description
1 polymer ?
#
loop_
_entity_poly.entity_id
_entity_poly.type
_entity_poly.pdbx_seq_one_letter_code
_entity_poly.pdbx_strand_id
1 'polypeptide(L)'
;MSIRQGHYKSRFRQPQPELSGYAEGHGERIWVFHQVRTHQIVYSHSHVLDAHKALKQIPFAGKKTRPAKIRKDLWRPLAVLEFPKGMGAVGRSVFAKLREFRRRHELEWEDDVYFEMRPDGNRRVLTRQQRGLKIHEQLPNAVADMAAVLSGIGKSNKMWLEAPPRKRPQPRLETRRARATIFWSNGIFKHHARDWTPNVIHGAMDDTMKD
;
A
#
# COMPACT_ATOMS: atom_id res chain seq x y z
N MET A 1 -45.30 -1.72 -30.76
CA MET A 1 -43.96 -2.33 -30.62
C MET A 1 -43.69 -2.56 -29.14
N SER A 2 -43.62 -3.82 -28.69
CA SER A 2 -43.35 -4.15 -27.28
C SER A 2 -41.85 -4.31 -27.07
N ILE A 3 -41.24 -3.38 -26.34
CA ILE A 3 -39.84 -3.47 -25.93
C ILE A 3 -39.78 -4.44 -24.75
N ARG A 4 -39.35 -5.68 -25.01
CA ARG A 4 -39.04 -6.65 -23.94
C ARG A 4 -37.79 -6.18 -23.20
N GLN A 5 -37.96 -5.49 -22.06
CA GLN A 5 -36.88 -5.28 -21.11
C GLN A 5 -36.51 -6.63 -20.49
N GLY A 6 -35.54 -7.32 -21.09
CA GLY A 6 -34.95 -8.51 -20.50
C GLY A 6 -34.25 -8.14 -19.19
N HIS A 7 -34.78 -8.61 -18.07
CA HIS A 7 -34.10 -8.61 -16.78
C HIS A 7 -32.85 -9.52 -16.85
N TYR A 8 -31.74 -9.02 -17.38
CA TYR A 8 -30.45 -9.64 -17.14
C TYR A 8 -30.00 -9.23 -15.73
N LYS A 9 -30.31 -10.04 -14.72
CA LYS A 9 -29.55 -9.94 -13.47
C LYS A 9 -28.12 -10.33 -13.82
N SER A 10 -27.17 -9.41 -13.73
CA SER A 10 -25.75 -9.73 -13.98
C SER A 10 -25.38 -10.92 -13.09
N ARG A 11 -25.12 -12.09 -13.68
CA ARG A 11 -24.66 -13.25 -12.92
C ARG A 11 -23.34 -12.85 -12.27
N PHE A 12 -23.30 -12.87 -10.94
CA PHE A 12 -22.05 -12.74 -10.21
C PHE A 12 -21.15 -13.91 -10.63
N ARG A 13 -20.09 -13.61 -11.41
CA ARG A 13 -19.12 -14.62 -11.82
C ARG A 13 -18.21 -14.89 -10.62
N GLN A 14 -18.07 -16.16 -10.26
CA GLN A 14 -17.10 -16.56 -9.25
C GLN A 14 -15.69 -16.23 -9.76
N PRO A 15 -14.80 -15.71 -8.89
CA PRO A 15 -13.42 -15.46 -9.28
C PRO A 15 -12.74 -16.79 -9.61
N GLN A 16 -12.12 -16.88 -10.79
CA GLN A 16 -11.33 -18.03 -11.23
C GLN A 16 -9.84 -17.65 -11.19
N PRO A 17 -9.17 -17.77 -10.02
CA PRO A 17 -7.77 -17.37 -9.88
C PRO A 17 -6.82 -18.17 -10.78
N GLU A 18 -7.14 -19.42 -11.11
CA GLU A 18 -6.36 -20.28 -12.00
C GLU A 18 -6.25 -19.73 -13.44
N LEU A 19 -7.29 -19.05 -13.92
CA LEU A 19 -7.33 -18.49 -15.28
C LEU A 19 -6.73 -17.09 -15.39
N SER A 20 -6.04 -16.62 -14.35
CA SER A 20 -5.54 -15.25 -14.28
C SER A 20 -4.31 -14.98 -15.15
N GLY A 21 -3.62 -16.03 -15.63
CA GLY A 21 -2.47 -15.91 -16.52
C GLY A 21 -1.22 -15.28 -15.90
N TYR A 22 -1.17 -15.13 -14.58
CA TYR A 22 0.04 -14.66 -13.89
C TYR A 22 1.09 -15.78 -13.82
N ALA A 23 2.37 -15.40 -13.92
CA ALA A 23 3.47 -16.32 -13.67
C ALA A 23 3.42 -16.90 -12.24
N GLU A 24 3.98 -18.09 -12.06
CA GLU A 24 4.13 -18.70 -10.73
C GLU A 24 4.91 -17.75 -9.80
N GLY A 25 4.50 -17.66 -8.54
CA GLY A 25 5.11 -16.74 -7.57
C GLY A 25 4.73 -15.27 -7.71
N HIS A 26 4.01 -14.87 -8.78
CA HIS A 26 3.68 -13.45 -9.00
C HIS A 26 2.74 -12.91 -7.91
N GLY A 27 3.21 -11.90 -7.18
CA GLY A 27 2.50 -11.29 -6.07
C GLY A 27 2.81 -11.92 -4.71
N GLU A 28 3.61 -12.98 -4.64
CA GLU A 28 4.07 -13.52 -3.35
C GLU A 28 5.07 -12.58 -2.66
N ARG A 29 5.75 -11.72 -3.44
CA ARG A 29 6.60 -10.64 -2.92
C ARG A 29 6.13 -9.28 -3.42
N ILE A 30 6.14 -8.30 -2.53
CA ILE A 30 5.87 -6.89 -2.84
C ILE A 30 6.99 -6.06 -2.28
N TRP A 31 7.56 -5.22 -3.13
CA TRP A 31 8.70 -4.38 -2.81
C TRP A 31 8.24 -2.95 -2.66
N VAL A 32 8.57 -2.37 -1.51
CA VAL A 32 8.24 -0.98 -1.17
C VAL A 32 9.51 -0.19 -1.26
N PHE A 33 9.56 0.76 -2.18
CA PHE A 33 10.67 1.67 -2.35
C PHE A 33 10.32 3.04 -1.81
N HIS A 34 11.29 3.70 -1.20
CA HIS A 34 11.18 5.08 -0.79
C HIS A 34 12.29 5.93 -1.40
N GLN A 35 11.97 7.19 -1.67
CA GLN A 35 12.95 8.18 -2.08
C GLN A 35 13.62 8.77 -0.84
N VAL A 36 14.95 8.67 -0.73
CA VAL A 36 15.69 8.93 0.52
C VAL A 36 15.55 10.38 1.03
N ARG A 37 15.26 11.35 0.16
CA ARG A 37 15.20 12.78 0.52
C ARG A 37 13.80 13.33 0.69
N THR A 38 12.84 12.82 -0.07
CA THR A 38 11.48 13.34 -0.15
C THR A 38 10.44 12.35 0.34
N HIS A 39 10.87 11.16 0.75
CA HIS A 39 10.04 10.11 1.34
C HIS A 39 8.81 9.72 0.51
N GLN A 40 8.88 9.93 -0.81
CA GLN A 40 7.91 9.43 -1.78
C GLN A 40 7.95 7.90 -1.82
N ILE A 41 6.79 7.27 -1.98
CA ILE A 41 6.65 5.80 -1.92
C ILE A 41 6.21 5.20 -3.24
N VAL A 42 6.90 4.16 -3.68
CA VAL A 42 6.59 3.37 -4.87
C VAL A 42 6.50 1.89 -4.53
N TYR A 43 5.45 1.24 -5.02
CA TYR A 43 5.25 -0.19 -4.87
C TYR A 43 5.61 -0.94 -6.16
N SER A 44 6.26 -2.10 -6.04
CA SER A 44 6.62 -2.97 -7.15
C SER A 44 6.40 -4.45 -6.81
N HIS A 45 6.19 -5.30 -7.82
CA HIS A 45 6.28 -6.76 -7.69
C HIS A 45 7.67 -7.29 -8.02
N SER A 46 8.51 -6.45 -8.60
CA SER A 46 9.91 -6.74 -8.91
C SER A 46 10.75 -6.05 -7.85
N HIS A 47 11.71 -6.78 -7.30
CA HIS A 47 13.01 -6.76 -7.94
C HIS A 47 13.66 -5.38 -8.09
N VAL A 48 14.28 -5.22 -9.23
CA VAL A 48 14.71 -3.92 -9.72
C VAL A 48 13.52 -2.96 -9.87
N LEU A 49 13.69 -1.73 -9.40
CA LEU A 49 12.72 -0.65 -9.61
C LEU A 49 12.59 -0.31 -11.10
N ASP A 50 11.42 -0.57 -11.68
CA ASP A 50 11.05 -0.10 -13.01
C ASP A 50 10.74 1.40 -12.97
N ALA A 51 11.62 2.21 -13.57
CA ALA A 51 11.53 3.66 -13.59
C ALA A 51 10.22 4.18 -14.20
N HIS A 52 9.70 3.54 -15.25
CA HIS A 52 8.48 3.98 -15.93
C HIS A 52 7.24 3.68 -15.09
N LYS A 53 7.18 2.48 -14.48
CA LYS A 53 6.09 2.13 -13.53
C LYS A 53 6.14 2.97 -12.26
N ALA A 54 7.34 3.28 -11.77
CA ALA A 54 7.56 4.13 -10.61
C ALA A 54 7.10 5.58 -10.89
N LEU A 55 7.44 6.15 -12.03
CA LEU A 55 7.08 7.53 -12.36
C LEU A 55 5.56 7.73 -12.52
N LYS A 56 4.81 6.69 -12.92
CA LYS A 56 3.33 6.69 -12.96
C LYS A 56 2.69 6.69 -11.58
N GLN A 57 3.45 6.35 -10.55
CA GLN A 57 2.97 6.28 -9.18
C GLN A 57 3.11 7.62 -8.44
N ILE A 58 3.99 8.50 -8.89
CA ILE A 58 4.27 9.79 -8.25
C ILE A 58 3.31 10.87 -8.79
N PRO A 59 2.46 11.49 -7.94
CA PRO A 59 1.54 12.53 -8.37
C PRO A 59 2.27 13.85 -8.63
N PHE A 60 1.61 14.76 -9.34
CA PHE A 60 2.08 16.14 -9.44
C PHE A 60 1.56 16.94 -8.24
N ALA A 61 2.45 17.28 -7.30
CA ALA A 61 2.12 18.08 -6.12
C ALA A 61 2.60 19.54 -6.22
N GLY A 62 2.94 20.02 -7.42
CA GLY A 62 3.44 21.38 -7.67
C GLY A 62 4.70 21.44 -8.55
N LYS A 63 5.17 22.68 -8.79
CA LYS A 63 6.37 22.91 -9.60
C LYS A 63 7.59 22.24 -8.95
N LYS A 64 8.37 21.48 -9.73
CA LYS A 64 9.58 20.75 -9.31
C LYS A 64 9.37 19.66 -8.25
N THR A 65 8.14 19.23 -7.97
CA THR A 65 7.89 18.16 -6.98
C THR A 65 7.90 16.76 -7.60
N ARG A 66 7.44 16.63 -8.85
CA ARG A 66 7.55 15.40 -9.64
C ARG A 66 8.88 15.38 -10.42
N PRO A 67 9.72 14.35 -10.27
CA PRO A 67 10.98 14.25 -11.02
C PRO A 67 10.70 13.98 -12.51
N ALA A 68 11.54 14.51 -13.40
CA ALA A 68 11.43 14.23 -14.84
C ALA A 68 11.81 12.78 -15.19
N LYS A 69 12.77 12.21 -14.45
CA LYS A 69 13.20 10.81 -14.55
C LYS A 69 13.53 10.26 -13.16
N ILE A 70 13.34 8.95 -12.98
CA ILE A 70 13.71 8.26 -11.74
C ILE A 70 15.23 8.10 -11.70
N ARG A 71 15.83 8.66 -10.66
CA ARG A 71 17.27 8.55 -10.35
C ARG A 71 17.49 7.39 -9.38
N LYS A 72 17.97 6.25 -9.88
CA LYS A 72 18.05 4.98 -9.12
C LYS A 72 18.81 5.11 -7.79
N ASP A 73 19.82 5.97 -7.72
CA ASP A 73 20.63 6.27 -6.53
C ASP A 73 19.83 6.82 -5.35
N LEU A 74 18.74 7.54 -5.63
CA LEU A 74 17.89 8.18 -4.62
C LEU A 74 16.78 7.28 -4.11
N TRP A 75 16.58 6.10 -4.72
CA TRP A 75 15.52 5.17 -4.34
C TRP A 75 16.14 3.97 -3.65
N ARG A 76 15.65 3.67 -2.44
CA ARG A 76 16.11 2.54 -1.64
C ARG A 76 14.92 1.68 -1.24
N PRO A 77 15.11 0.35 -1.12
CA PRO A 77 14.07 -0.49 -0.57
C PRO A 77 13.78 -0.03 0.87
N LEU A 78 12.52 0.24 1.16
CA LEU A 78 12.00 0.50 2.50
C LEU A 78 11.73 -0.84 3.20
N ALA A 79 10.96 -1.69 2.53
CA ALA A 79 10.55 -3.00 3.03
C ALA A 79 10.20 -3.95 1.89
N VAL A 80 10.26 -5.25 2.17
CA VAL A 80 9.74 -6.32 1.31
C VAL A 80 8.68 -7.09 2.09
N LEU A 81 7.47 -7.18 1.53
CA LEU A 81 6.41 -8.01 2.05
C LEU A 81 6.48 -9.36 1.33
N GLU A 82 6.53 -10.44 2.10
CA GLU A 82 6.52 -11.80 1.61
C GLU A 82 5.30 -12.56 2.13
N PHE A 83 4.63 -13.24 1.22
CA PHE A 83 3.51 -14.13 1.48
C PHE A 83 3.95 -15.58 1.27
N PRO A 84 3.32 -16.55 1.96
CA PRO A 84 3.59 -17.97 1.74
C PRO A 84 3.41 -18.39 0.27
N LYS A 85 4.17 -19.40 -0.16
CA LYS A 85 4.07 -19.97 -1.52
C LYS A 85 2.62 -20.35 -1.84
N GLY A 86 2.15 -19.99 -3.03
CA GLY A 86 0.77 -20.18 -3.50
C GLY A 86 -0.19 -19.05 -3.13
N MET A 87 0.20 -18.11 -2.26
CA MET A 87 -0.65 -16.98 -1.83
C MET A 87 -0.49 -15.73 -2.71
N GLY A 88 0.00 -15.86 -3.95
CA GLY A 88 0.19 -14.71 -4.86
C GLY A 88 -1.10 -13.91 -5.12
N ALA A 89 -2.27 -14.56 -5.09
CA ALA A 89 -3.56 -13.86 -5.20
C ALA A 89 -3.85 -12.92 -4.02
N VAL A 90 -3.40 -13.28 -2.82
CA VAL A 90 -3.49 -12.43 -1.62
C VAL A 90 -2.58 -11.22 -1.78
N GLY A 91 -1.31 -11.44 -2.14
CA GLY A 91 -0.38 -10.33 -2.30
C GLY A 91 -0.74 -9.40 -3.46
N ARG A 92 -1.32 -9.87 -4.57
CA ARG A 92 -1.91 -8.97 -5.58
C ARG A 92 -3.04 -8.11 -5.04
N SER A 93 -3.88 -8.67 -4.17
CA SER A 93 -4.93 -7.91 -3.49
C SER A 93 -4.35 -6.86 -2.55
N VAL A 94 -3.32 -7.22 -1.76
CA VAL A 94 -2.62 -6.29 -0.86
C VAL A 94 -1.95 -5.18 -1.67
N PHE A 95 -1.26 -5.51 -2.76
CA PHE A 95 -0.62 -4.56 -3.66
C PHE A 95 -1.60 -3.53 -4.23
N ALA A 96 -2.77 -3.99 -4.68
CA ALA A 96 -3.81 -3.10 -5.16
C ALA A 96 -4.28 -2.15 -4.05
N LYS A 97 -4.51 -2.66 -2.83
CA LYS A 97 -4.94 -1.84 -1.68
C LYS A 97 -3.90 -0.83 -1.24
N LEU A 98 -2.63 -1.20 -1.13
CA LEU A 98 -1.55 -0.26 -0.80
C LEU A 98 -1.48 0.90 -1.80
N ARG A 99 -1.68 0.62 -3.09
CA ARG A 99 -1.72 1.66 -4.14
C ARG A 99 -2.98 2.52 -4.08
N GLU A 100 -4.13 1.93 -3.74
CA GLU A 100 -5.37 2.68 -3.48
C GLU A 100 -5.20 3.64 -2.30
N PHE A 101 -4.70 3.14 -1.16
CA PHE A 101 -4.47 3.93 0.05
C PHE A 101 -3.49 5.08 -0.19
N ARG A 102 -2.32 4.81 -0.81
CA ARG A 102 -1.38 5.88 -1.15
C ARG A 102 -2.02 6.97 -2.02
N ARG A 103 -2.78 6.57 -3.04
CA ARG A 103 -3.47 7.56 -3.90
C ARG A 103 -4.45 8.41 -3.10
N ARG A 104 -5.15 7.84 -2.12
CA ARG A 104 -6.04 8.60 -1.24
C ARG A 104 -5.28 9.55 -0.34
N HIS A 105 -4.19 9.12 0.32
CA HIS A 105 -3.33 10.02 1.10
C HIS A 105 -2.73 11.17 0.28
N GLU A 106 -2.54 10.94 -1.01
CA GLU A 106 -2.03 11.93 -1.95
C GLU A 106 -3.10 12.84 -2.57
N LEU A 107 -4.40 12.62 -2.33
CA LEU A 107 -5.50 13.40 -2.97
C LEU A 107 -6.60 13.86 -2.00
N GLU A 108 -6.83 13.12 -0.93
CA GLU A 108 -7.86 13.35 0.08
C GLU A 108 -7.17 13.83 1.37
N TRP A 109 -6.82 15.11 1.40
CA TRP A 109 -6.11 15.70 2.53
C TRP A 109 -7.06 16.40 3.50
N GLU A 110 -6.67 16.40 4.77
CA GLU A 110 -7.29 17.22 5.81
C GLU A 110 -6.66 18.63 5.85
N ASP A 111 -7.17 19.46 6.76
CA ASP A 111 -6.69 20.82 7.02
C ASP A 111 -5.20 20.89 7.34
N ASP A 112 -4.59 19.79 7.80
CA ASP A 112 -3.20 19.72 8.18
C ASP A 112 -2.25 19.96 6.98
N VAL A 113 -2.68 19.67 5.75
CA VAL A 113 -1.89 20.00 4.55
C VAL A 113 -1.92 21.50 4.25
N TYR A 114 -2.93 22.24 4.74
CA TYR A 114 -3.04 23.67 4.52
C TYR A 114 -2.44 24.50 5.64
N PHE A 115 -2.46 23.99 6.87
CA PHE A 115 -2.09 24.73 8.07
C PHE A 115 -1.09 23.97 8.93
N GLU A 116 -0.18 24.73 9.53
CA GLU A 116 0.69 24.26 10.59
C GLU A 116 0.27 24.92 11.91
N MET A 117 0.07 24.10 12.94
CA MET A 117 -0.18 24.58 14.30
C MET A 117 1.14 25.03 14.91
N ARG A 118 1.20 26.29 15.32
CA ARG A 118 2.33 26.84 16.07
C ARG A 118 2.18 26.54 17.56
N PRO A 119 3.28 26.59 18.34
CA PRO A 119 3.24 26.38 19.79
C PRO A 119 2.33 27.35 20.55
N ASP A 120 2.06 28.52 19.99
CA ASP A 120 1.16 29.56 20.53
C ASP A 120 -0.34 29.26 20.28
N GLY A 121 -0.67 28.15 19.62
CA GLY A 121 -2.03 27.77 19.26
C GLY A 121 -2.54 28.40 17.95
N ASN A 122 -1.78 29.27 17.30
CA ASN A 122 -2.17 29.91 16.05
C ASN A 122 -1.88 29.02 14.83
N ARG A 123 -2.73 29.13 13.81
CA ARG A 123 -2.55 28.42 12.52
C ARG A 123 -1.74 29.28 11.55
N ARG A 124 -0.67 28.70 10.98
CA ARG A 124 0.10 29.27 9.87
C ARG A 124 -0.32 28.63 8.55
N VAL A 125 -0.70 29.44 7.57
CA VAL A 125 -0.98 28.95 6.20
C VAL A 125 0.32 28.52 5.52
N LEU A 126 0.32 27.31 4.97
CA LEU A 126 1.46 26.76 4.24
C LEU A 126 1.52 27.23 2.79
N THR A 127 2.72 27.57 2.34
CA THR A 127 2.99 27.93 0.94
C THR A 127 2.75 26.72 0.02
N ARG A 128 2.46 26.96 -1.27
CA ARG A 128 2.26 25.87 -2.26
C ARG A 128 3.42 24.88 -2.29
N GLN A 129 4.66 25.35 -2.11
CA GLN A 129 5.83 24.50 -2.07
C GLN A 129 5.86 23.61 -0.82
N GLN A 130 5.59 24.17 0.36
CA GLN A 130 5.52 23.40 1.61
C GLN A 130 4.41 22.35 1.56
N ARG A 131 3.24 22.71 1.00
CA ARG A 131 2.15 21.75 0.78
C ARG A 131 2.57 20.61 -0.13
N GLY A 132 3.24 20.92 -1.24
CA GLY A 132 3.75 19.90 -2.16
C GLY A 132 4.77 18.95 -1.51
N LEU A 133 5.63 19.46 -0.61
CA LEU A 133 6.55 18.62 0.16
C LEU A 133 5.80 17.72 1.15
N LYS A 134 4.82 18.28 1.89
CA LYS A 134 4.01 17.52 2.84
C LYS A 134 3.18 16.43 2.17
N ILE A 135 2.65 16.67 0.98
CA ILE A 135 1.94 15.66 0.17
C ILE A 135 2.88 14.51 -0.25
N HIS A 136 4.17 14.78 -0.43
CA HIS A 136 5.14 13.75 -0.82
C HIS A 136 5.73 12.95 0.34
N GLU A 137 5.61 13.46 1.57
CA GLU A 137 6.02 12.80 2.81
C GLU A 137 5.08 11.61 3.12
N GLN A 138 5.26 10.51 2.39
CA GLN A 138 4.34 9.37 2.40
C GLN A 138 4.90 8.14 3.13
N LEU A 139 6.16 8.17 3.59
CA LEU A 139 6.76 7.07 4.33
C LEU A 139 5.96 6.65 5.59
N PRO A 140 5.59 7.56 6.52
CA PRO A 140 4.81 7.15 7.68
C PRO A 140 3.44 6.59 7.30
N ASN A 141 2.77 7.22 6.32
CA ASN A 141 1.48 6.77 5.81
C ASN A 141 1.56 5.38 5.19
N ALA A 142 2.60 5.11 4.38
CA ALA A 142 2.79 3.80 3.76
C ALA A 142 3.03 2.70 4.79
N VAL A 143 3.73 2.98 5.90
CA VAL A 143 3.89 2.01 6.98
C VAL A 143 2.58 1.75 7.71
N ALA A 144 1.82 2.81 8.01
CA ALA A 144 0.48 2.66 8.58
C ALA A 144 -0.46 1.89 7.65
N ASP A 145 -0.39 2.13 6.34
CA ASP A 145 -1.16 1.42 5.32
C ASP A 145 -0.76 -0.06 5.25
N MET A 146 0.53 -0.38 5.38
CA MET A 146 0.98 -1.78 5.45
C MET A 146 0.36 -2.49 6.65
N ALA A 147 0.37 -1.88 7.84
CA ALA A 147 -0.28 -2.45 9.02
C ALA A 147 -1.79 -2.60 8.82
N ALA A 148 -2.45 -1.56 8.31
CA ALA A 148 -3.89 -1.56 8.05
C ALA A 148 -4.28 -2.65 7.03
N VAL A 149 -3.63 -2.70 5.87
CA VAL A 149 -3.97 -3.66 4.81
C VAL A 149 -3.66 -5.09 5.25
N LEU A 150 -2.55 -5.36 5.94
CA LEU A 150 -2.22 -6.69 6.43
C LEU A 150 -3.12 -7.17 7.59
N SER A 151 -3.73 -6.23 8.32
CA SER A 151 -4.80 -6.53 9.28
C SER A 151 -6.15 -6.89 8.61
N GLY A 152 -6.25 -6.76 7.29
CA GLY A 152 -7.45 -7.07 6.52
C GLY A 152 -8.36 -5.86 6.26
N ILE A 153 -7.89 -4.62 6.47
CA ILE A 153 -8.64 -3.41 6.12
C ILE A 153 -8.72 -3.25 4.60
N GLY A 154 -9.86 -2.76 4.13
CA GLY A 154 -10.14 -2.53 2.71
C GLY A 154 -11.16 -3.51 2.15
N LYS A 155 -12.15 -2.98 1.42
CA LYS A 155 -13.21 -3.80 0.80
C LYS A 155 -12.59 -4.83 -0.13
N SER A 156 -13.03 -6.09 0.00
CA SER A 156 -12.53 -7.23 -0.79
C SER A 156 -11.05 -7.53 -0.61
N ASN A 157 -10.47 -7.20 0.54
CA ASN A 157 -9.11 -7.58 0.90
C ASN A 157 -9.02 -9.10 1.13
N LYS A 158 -8.18 -9.78 0.34
CA LYS A 158 -7.97 -11.23 0.40
C LYS A 158 -7.06 -11.70 1.53
N MET A 159 -6.61 -10.82 2.42
CA MET A 159 -5.93 -11.22 3.66
C MET A 159 -6.82 -12.09 4.55
N TRP A 160 -8.14 -11.97 4.43
CA TRP A 160 -9.10 -12.88 5.04
C TRP A 160 -9.18 -14.18 4.23
N LEU A 161 -8.67 -15.30 4.77
CA LEU A 161 -8.75 -16.62 4.13
C LEU A 161 -10.17 -17.19 4.20
N GLU A 162 -10.90 -16.82 5.24
CA GLU A 162 -12.32 -17.08 5.40
C GLU A 162 -13.08 -15.74 5.38
N ALA A 163 -14.34 -15.76 4.91
CA ALA A 163 -15.13 -14.55 4.87
C ALA A 163 -15.26 -13.97 6.29
N PRO A 164 -14.99 -12.67 6.51
CA PRO A 164 -15.15 -12.07 7.82
C PRO A 164 -16.61 -12.21 8.26
N PRO A 165 -16.87 -12.48 9.56
CA PRO A 165 -18.23 -12.71 10.03
C PRO A 165 -19.10 -11.49 9.74
N ARG A 166 -20.29 -11.72 9.14
CA ARG A 166 -21.23 -10.66 8.74
C ARG A 166 -21.95 -9.99 9.92
N LYS A 167 -21.90 -10.59 11.12
CA LYS A 167 -22.53 -10.12 12.37
C LYS A 167 -21.50 -10.14 13.50
N ARG A 168 -21.82 -9.44 14.62
CA ARG A 168 -20.97 -9.23 15.82
C ARG A 168 -20.04 -10.44 16.11
N PRO A 169 -18.77 -10.18 16.46
CA PRO A 169 -17.77 -11.24 16.60
C PRO A 169 -18.24 -12.26 17.65
N GLN A 170 -18.41 -13.51 17.22
CA GLN A 170 -18.47 -14.61 18.16
C GLN A 170 -17.05 -14.80 18.72
N PRO A 171 -16.88 -15.00 20.04
CA PRO A 171 -15.59 -14.85 20.72
C PRO A 171 -14.58 -15.97 20.44
N ARG A 172 -14.80 -16.85 19.46
CA ARG A 172 -13.99 -18.07 19.25
C ARG A 172 -13.54 -18.38 17.83
N LEU A 173 -14.09 -17.75 16.78
CA LEU A 173 -13.46 -17.85 15.46
C LEU A 173 -12.42 -16.74 15.37
N GLU A 174 -11.17 -17.07 15.69
CA GLU A 174 -10.03 -16.28 15.21
C GLU A 174 -10.09 -16.30 13.69
N THR A 175 -10.71 -15.28 13.11
CA THR A 175 -10.90 -15.18 11.67
C THR A 175 -9.54 -15.35 10.99
N ARG A 176 -9.37 -16.44 10.23
CA ARG A 176 -8.06 -16.89 9.77
C ARG A 176 -7.51 -15.90 8.75
N ARG A 177 -6.53 -15.10 9.17
CA ARG A 177 -5.80 -14.18 8.29
C ARG A 177 -4.60 -14.90 7.67
N ALA A 178 -4.27 -14.53 6.42
CA ALA A 178 -3.03 -14.96 5.81
C ALA A 178 -1.84 -14.43 6.62
N ARG A 179 -0.84 -15.29 6.82
CA ARG A 179 0.44 -14.89 7.41
C ARG A 179 1.22 -14.07 6.40
N ALA A 180 1.91 -13.04 6.85
CA ALA A 180 2.81 -12.23 6.04
C ALA A 180 4.09 -11.93 6.82
N THR A 181 5.22 -11.91 6.12
CA THR A 181 6.51 -11.49 6.69
C THR A 181 6.91 -10.17 6.06
N ILE A 182 7.34 -9.20 6.87
CA ILE A 182 7.87 -7.92 6.40
C ILE A 182 9.36 -7.88 6.74
N PHE A 183 10.19 -7.79 5.71
CA PHE A 183 11.62 -7.56 5.83
C PHE A 183 11.90 -6.06 5.73
N TRP A 184 12.44 -5.47 6.78
CA TRP A 184 12.71 -4.05 6.86
C TRP A 184 14.16 -3.73 6.50
N SER A 185 14.36 -2.68 5.71
CA SER A 185 15.71 -2.11 5.48
C SER A 185 16.31 -1.52 6.76
N ASN A 186 15.47 -0.89 7.59
CA ASN A 186 15.82 -0.39 8.91
C ASN A 186 14.69 -0.72 9.89
N GLY A 187 15.04 -1.32 11.04
CA GLY A 187 14.10 -1.71 12.08
C GLY A 187 13.31 -0.56 12.68
N ILE A 188 13.78 0.69 12.56
CA ILE A 188 13.06 1.88 13.06
C ILE A 188 11.75 2.11 12.31
N PHE A 189 11.70 1.80 11.01
CA PHE A 189 10.55 2.13 10.17
C PHE A 189 9.25 1.44 10.61
N LYS A 190 9.34 0.26 11.24
CA LYS A 190 8.16 -0.47 11.73
C LYS A 190 7.34 0.31 12.76
N HIS A 191 7.96 1.28 13.44
CA HIS A 191 7.35 2.09 14.51
C HIS A 191 6.50 3.26 13.99
N HIS A 192 6.47 3.50 12.67
CA HIS A 192 5.52 4.46 12.10
C HIS A 192 4.08 3.95 12.16
N ALA A 193 3.87 2.63 12.24
CA ALA A 193 2.58 2.05 12.58
C ALA A 193 2.45 1.92 14.10
N ARG A 194 1.28 2.27 14.64
CA ARG A 194 1.00 2.19 16.09
C ARG A 194 1.01 0.74 16.58
N ASP A 195 0.31 -0.13 15.85
CA ASP A 195 0.11 -1.53 16.23
C ASP A 195 0.17 -2.43 14.98
N TRP A 196 0.59 -3.68 15.19
CA TRP A 196 0.63 -4.72 14.17
C TRP A 196 -0.21 -5.92 14.60
N THR A 197 -0.88 -6.55 13.64
CA THR A 197 -1.67 -7.75 13.92
C THR A 197 -0.79 -8.99 14.06
N PRO A 198 -1.20 -10.00 14.86
CA PRO A 198 -0.37 -11.19 15.13
C PRO A 198 -0.01 -12.05 13.91
N ASN A 199 -0.71 -11.89 12.78
CA ASN A 199 -0.40 -12.60 11.53
C ASN A 199 0.81 -12.02 10.79
N VAL A 200 1.34 -10.88 11.23
CA VAL A 200 2.49 -10.21 10.62
C VAL A 200 3.75 -10.52 11.43
N ILE A 201 4.79 -10.95 10.73
CA ILE A 201 6.12 -11.19 11.30
C ILE A 201 7.10 -10.19 10.73
N HIS A 202 8.05 -9.73 11.55
CA HIS A 202 9.05 -8.77 11.14
C HIS A 202 10.42 -9.44 11.08
N GLY A 203 11.15 -9.20 9.99
CA GLY A 203 12.55 -9.59 9.81
C GLY A 203 13.40 -8.41 9.37
N ALA A 204 14.72 -8.57 9.44
CA ALA A 204 15.66 -7.65 8.80
C ALA A 204 15.83 -8.05 7.34
N MET A 205 15.99 -7.07 6.46
CA MET A 205 16.27 -7.32 5.04
C MET A 205 17.73 -7.77 4.88
N ASP A 206 17.92 -8.93 4.25
CA ASP A 206 19.23 -9.45 3.87
C ASP A 206 19.86 -8.59 2.77
N ASP A 207 21.19 -8.55 2.72
CA ASP A 207 21.92 -7.75 1.72
C ASP A 207 21.64 -8.22 0.28
N THR A 208 21.35 -9.52 0.09
CA THR A 208 20.93 -10.09 -1.20
C THR A 208 19.58 -9.55 -1.72
N MET A 209 18.78 -8.92 -0.85
CA MET A 209 17.51 -8.30 -1.22
C MET A 209 17.62 -6.78 -1.39
N LYS A 210 18.77 -6.18 -1.06
CA LYS A 210 18.99 -4.72 -1.11
C LYS A 210 19.52 -4.22 -2.46
N ASP A 211 20.18 -5.10 -3.21
CA ASP A 211 20.82 -4.83 -4.50
C ASP A 211 19.91 -5.13 -5.71
#